data_AF-A0A1I4P4K3-F1
#
_entry.id   AF-A0A1I4P4K3-F1
#
_cell.length_a   1.000
_cell.length_b   1.000
_cell.length_c   1.000
_cell.angle_alpha   90.00
_cell.angle_beta   90.00
_cell.angle_gamma   90.00
#
_symmetry.space_group_name_H-M   'P 1'
#
loop_
_entity.id
_entity.type
_entity.pdbx_description
1 polymer ?
#
loop_
_entity_poly.entity_id
_entity_poly.type
_entity_poly.pdbx_seq_one_letter_code
_entity_poly.pdbx_strand_id
1 'polypeptide(L)'
;MNTIEELIRLLDYLDDDYWSDVLCGDARTIIDRDPELIMSNVLQQWEDWPENRLEHLTYLLGEGRSEVEKLLIENLQRSKYKTVVFRAKEALIEMESTHSEALGVKHDESNSR
;
A
#
# COMPACT_ATOMS: atom_id res chain seq x y z
N MET A 1 -22.15 -7.36 -2.61
CA MET A 1 -21.39 -6.62 -1.58
C MET A 1 -20.52 -5.63 -2.33
N ASN A 2 -20.39 -4.39 -1.86
CA ASN A 2 -19.60 -3.38 -2.56
C ASN A 2 -18.10 -3.73 -2.40
N THR A 3 -17.33 -3.78 -3.49
CA THR A 3 -15.90 -4.16 -3.48
C THR A 3 -15.08 -3.33 -2.49
N ILE A 4 -15.42 -2.04 -2.32
CA ILE A 4 -14.74 -1.16 -1.36
C ILE A 4 -15.09 -1.51 0.09
N GLU A 5 -16.32 -1.92 0.38
CA GLU A 5 -16.74 -2.33 1.72
C GLU A 5 -16.04 -3.63 2.13
N GLU A 6 -15.84 -4.54 1.18
CA GLU A 6 -15.08 -5.77 1.41
C GLU A 6 -13.62 -5.47 1.73
N LEU A 7 -12.97 -4.59 0.94
CA LEU A 7 -11.61 -4.13 1.24
C LEU A 7 -11.53 -3.50 2.64
N ILE A 8 -12.43 -2.57 2.95
CA ILE A 8 -12.46 -1.90 4.26
C ILE A 8 -12.55 -2.92 5.40
N ARG A 9 -13.39 -3.95 5.26
CA ARG A 9 -13.52 -5.00 6.29
C ARG A 9 -12.24 -5.80 6.52
N LEU A 10 -11.47 -6.06 5.46
CA LEU A 10 -10.18 -6.74 5.57
C LEU A 10 -9.12 -5.84 6.20
N LEU A 11 -9.13 -4.54 5.88
CA LEU A 11 -8.21 -3.57 6.45
C LEU A 11 -8.53 -3.23 7.91
N ASP A 12 -9.79 -3.34 8.34
CA ASP A 12 -10.22 -3.11 9.72
C ASP A 12 -9.94 -4.29 10.67
N TYR A 13 -9.42 -5.41 10.16
CA TYR A 13 -9.04 -6.54 11.00
C TYR A 13 -7.91 -6.16 11.97
N LEU A 14 -7.71 -6.97 13.02
CA LEU A 14 -6.61 -6.74 13.96
C LEU A 14 -5.27 -7.01 13.28
N ASP A 15 -4.25 -6.23 13.61
CA ASP A 15 -2.87 -6.49 13.22
C ASP A 15 -2.36 -7.72 14.00
N ASP A 16 -2.51 -8.90 13.40
CA ASP A 16 -2.08 -10.19 13.91
C ASP A 16 -1.52 -11.08 12.78
N ASP A 17 -0.90 -12.21 13.17
CA ASP A 17 -0.29 -13.15 12.22
C ASP A 17 -1.30 -13.64 11.16
N TYR A 18 -2.59 -13.72 11.50
CA TYR A 18 -3.61 -14.14 10.54
C TYR A 18 -3.86 -13.08 9.47
N TRP A 19 -3.86 -11.80 9.86
CA TRP A 19 -3.91 -10.72 8.89
C TRP A 19 -2.72 -10.74 7.94
N SER A 20 -1.50 -10.83 8.48
CA SER A 20 -0.27 -10.81 7.68
C SER A 20 -0.10 -12.02 6.78
N ASP A 21 -0.54 -13.20 7.22
CA ASP A 21 -0.32 -14.46 6.48
C ASP A 21 -1.43 -14.79 5.48
N VAL A 22 -2.64 -14.24 5.69
CA VAL A 22 -3.84 -14.64 4.93
C VAL A 22 -4.59 -13.43 4.37
N LEU A 23 -5.09 -12.54 5.24
CA LEU A 23 -6.04 -11.52 4.81
C LEU A 23 -5.40 -10.42 3.95
N CYS A 24 -4.10 -10.17 4.12
CA CYS A 24 -3.38 -9.22 3.28
C CYS A 24 -3.42 -9.62 1.80
N GLY A 25 -3.33 -10.92 1.48
CA GLY A 25 -3.39 -11.44 0.12
C GLY A 25 -4.78 -11.31 -0.50
N ASP A 26 -5.83 -11.53 0.29
CA ASP A 26 -7.22 -11.30 -0.14
C ASP A 26 -7.46 -9.80 -0.41
N ALA A 27 -6.96 -8.92 0.46
CA ALA A 27 -7.06 -7.48 0.29
C ALA A 27 -6.29 -6.99 -0.95
N ARG A 28 -5.08 -7.51 -1.18
CA ARG A 28 -4.28 -7.25 -2.39
C ARG A 28 -5.02 -7.69 -3.65
N THR A 29 -5.62 -8.89 -3.62
CA THR A 29 -6.42 -9.42 -4.73
C THR A 29 -7.60 -8.50 -5.09
N ILE A 30 -8.22 -7.85 -4.11
CA ILE A 30 -9.28 -6.88 -4.36
C ILE A 30 -8.74 -5.64 -5.09
N ILE A 31 -7.60 -5.11 -4.65
CA ILE A 31 -6.95 -3.95 -5.28
C ILE A 31 -6.55 -4.29 -6.73
N ASP A 32 -5.93 -5.46 -6.95
CA ASP A 32 -5.41 -5.88 -8.25
C ASP A 32 -6.47 -6.10 -9.33
N ARG A 33 -7.75 -6.22 -8.96
CA ARG A 33 -8.85 -6.35 -9.93
C ARG A 33 -9.03 -5.08 -10.77
N ASP A 34 -8.89 -3.92 -10.14
CA ASP A 34 -9.03 -2.61 -10.77
C ASP A 34 -8.39 -1.53 -9.87
N PRO A 35 -7.05 -1.44 -9.85
CA PRO A 35 -6.33 -0.53 -8.95
C PRO A 35 -6.79 0.93 -9.11
N GLU A 36 -7.01 1.36 -10.36
CA GLU A 36 -7.49 2.70 -10.71
C GLU A 36 -8.83 3.01 -10.05
N LEU A 37 -9.83 2.13 -10.21
CA LEU A 37 -11.14 2.34 -9.60
C LEU A 37 -11.06 2.29 -8.07
N ILE A 38 -10.40 1.27 -7.51
CA ILE A 38 -10.38 1.04 -6.07
C ILE A 38 -9.63 2.17 -5.36
N MET A 39 -8.41 2.52 -5.82
CA MET A 39 -7.61 3.57 -5.19
C MET A 39 -8.21 4.96 -5.40
N SER A 40 -8.86 5.22 -6.54
CA SER A 40 -9.60 6.49 -6.72
C SER A 40 -10.73 6.66 -5.70
N ASN A 41 -11.41 5.56 -5.33
CA ASN A 41 -12.40 5.60 -4.25
C ASN A 41 -11.75 5.81 -2.89
N VAL A 42 -10.62 5.16 -2.61
CA VAL A 42 -9.88 5.35 -1.33
C VAL A 42 -9.38 6.79 -1.19
N LEU A 43 -8.84 7.39 -2.26
CA LEU A 43 -8.33 8.76 -2.29
C LEU A 43 -9.37 9.81 -1.86
N GLN A 44 -10.67 9.53 -2.04
CA GLN A 44 -11.74 10.44 -1.67
C GLN A 44 -12.09 10.44 -0.17
N GLN A 45 -11.63 9.45 0.60
CA GLN A 45 -12.13 9.21 1.96
C GLN A 45 -11.04 8.81 2.99
N TRP A 46 -9.81 8.57 2.57
CA TRP A 46 -8.76 8.04 3.45
C TRP A 46 -8.42 8.94 4.66
N GLU A 47 -8.59 10.26 4.55
CA GLU A 47 -8.21 11.21 5.62
C GLU A 47 -9.01 10.99 6.93
N ASP A 48 -10.22 10.45 6.80
CA ASP A 48 -11.13 10.14 7.91
C ASP A 48 -10.99 8.70 8.42
N TRP A 49 -10.17 7.87 7.78
CA TRP A 49 -9.99 6.48 8.17
C TRP A 49 -9.17 6.33 9.47
N PRO A 50 -9.41 5.28 10.27
CA PRO A 50 -8.65 5.01 11.48
C PRO A 50 -7.22 4.57 11.16
N GLU A 51 -6.31 4.77 12.13
CA GLU A 51 -4.88 4.48 12.01
C GLU A 51 -4.59 3.06 11.53
N ASN A 52 -5.17 2.05 12.18
CA ASN A 52 -5.02 0.63 11.81
C ASN A 52 -5.32 0.36 10.33
N ARG A 53 -6.43 0.89 9.83
CA ARG A 53 -6.84 0.71 8.42
C ARG A 53 -5.82 1.33 7.47
N LEU A 54 -5.29 2.49 7.83
CA LEU A 54 -4.28 3.19 7.04
C LEU A 54 -2.92 2.49 7.09
N GLU A 55 -2.54 1.90 8.22
CA GLU A 55 -1.31 1.09 8.34
C GLU A 55 -1.38 -0.16 7.45
N HIS A 56 -2.47 -0.92 7.55
CA HIS A 56 -2.74 -2.07 6.69
C HIS A 56 -2.78 -1.71 5.21
N LEU A 57 -3.44 -0.61 4.86
CA LEU A 57 -3.45 -0.10 3.49
C LEU A 57 -2.02 0.22 3.03
N THR A 58 -1.24 0.90 3.86
CA THR A 58 0.13 1.31 3.52
C THR A 58 1.03 0.09 3.26
N TYR A 59 0.88 -0.97 4.05
CA TYR A 59 1.57 -2.24 3.83
C TYR A 59 1.29 -2.81 2.44
N LEU A 60 0.01 -2.89 2.05
CA LEU A 60 -0.38 -3.42 0.73
C LEU A 60 0.12 -2.57 -0.44
N LEU A 61 0.24 -1.25 -0.23
CA LEU A 61 0.69 -0.32 -1.25
C LEU A 61 2.20 -0.43 -1.51
N GLY A 62 3.01 -0.89 -0.56
CA GLY A 62 4.46 -1.07 -0.76
C GLY A 62 4.79 -2.06 -1.88
N GLU A 63 3.90 -3.02 -2.14
CA GLU A 63 4.01 -4.01 -3.22
C GLU A 63 3.28 -3.58 -4.52
N GLY A 64 2.61 -2.43 -4.48
CA GLY A 64 1.83 -1.89 -5.58
C GLY A 64 2.67 -1.51 -6.80
N ARG A 65 2.02 -1.34 -7.95
CA ARG A 65 2.70 -0.99 -9.21
C ARG A 65 2.02 0.10 -10.02
N SER A 66 0.82 0.51 -9.63
CA SER A 66 0.08 1.55 -10.34
C SER A 66 0.45 2.95 -9.84
N GLU A 67 0.36 3.93 -10.73
CA GLU A 67 0.60 5.35 -10.39
C GLU A 67 -0.40 5.88 -9.36
N VAL A 68 -1.63 5.36 -9.34
CA VAL A 68 -2.65 5.76 -8.37
C VAL A 68 -2.33 5.26 -6.95
N GLU A 69 -1.73 4.06 -6.84
CA GLU A 69 -1.23 3.54 -5.56
C GLU A 69 -0.07 4.39 -5.07
N LYS A 70 0.88 4.74 -5.96
CA LYS A 70 1.98 5.66 -5.62
C LYS A 70 1.47 7.01 -5.12
N LEU A 71 0.50 7.61 -5.82
CA LEU A 71 -0.12 8.87 -5.42
C LEU A 71 -0.77 8.77 -4.03
N LEU A 72 -1.41 7.65 -3.71
CA LEU A 72 -2.00 7.41 -2.40
C LEU A 72 -0.93 7.30 -1.32
N ILE A 73 0.18 6.59 -1.55
CA ILE A 73 1.33 6.54 -0.63
C ILE A 73 1.86 7.96 -0.36
N GLU A 74 2.06 8.76 -1.40
CA GLU A 74 2.55 10.14 -1.28
C GLU A 74 1.60 11.01 -0.43
N ASN A 75 0.29 10.82 -0.54
CA ASN A 75 -0.70 11.48 0.31
C ASN A 75 -0.63 10.99 1.77
N LEU A 76 -0.45 9.68 2.00
CA LEU A 76 -0.35 9.09 3.33
C LEU A 76 0.85 9.60 4.13
N GLN A 77 1.91 10.07 3.47
CA GLN A 77 3.04 10.76 4.13
C GLN A 77 2.65 12.07 4.82
N ARG A 78 1.43 12.57 4.59
CA ARG A 78 0.85 13.76 5.26
C ARG A 78 -0.22 13.39 6.28
N SER A 79 -0.40 12.10 6.57
CA SER A 79 -1.37 11.62 7.55
C SER A 79 -1.18 12.26 8.93
N LYS A 80 -2.28 12.39 9.67
CA LYS A 80 -2.27 12.83 11.08
C LYS A 80 -1.59 11.81 12.01
N TYR A 81 -1.47 10.56 11.57
CA TYR A 81 -0.89 9.45 12.32
C TYR A 81 0.59 9.31 11.98
N LYS A 82 1.46 9.41 13.00
CA LYS A 82 2.92 9.38 12.80
C LYS A 82 3.41 8.04 12.30
N THR A 83 2.79 6.94 12.73
CA THR A 83 3.13 5.58 12.31
C THR A 83 2.80 5.39 10.83
N VAL A 84 1.63 5.83 10.37
CA VAL A 84 1.24 5.83 8.96
C VAL A 84 2.23 6.65 8.12
N VAL A 85 2.64 7.84 8.58
CA VAL A 85 3.65 8.64 7.86
C VAL A 85 4.99 7.90 7.74
N PHE A 86 5.42 7.21 8.80
CA PHE A 86 6.64 6.41 8.78
C PHE A 86 6.52 5.25 7.78
N ARG A 87 5.45 4.46 7.89
CA ARG A 87 5.17 3.33 6.99
C ARG A 87 5.04 3.75 5.53
N ALA A 88 4.43 4.91 5.26
CA ALA A 88 4.25 5.39 3.89
C ALA A 88 5.58 5.76 3.24
N LYS A 89 6.58 6.17 4.02
CA LYS A 89 7.93 6.38 3.51
C LYS A 89 8.62 5.05 3.19
N GLU A 90 8.46 4.04 4.06
CA GLU A 90 8.99 2.69 3.81
C GLU A 90 8.35 2.09 2.54
N ALA A 91 7.02 2.12 2.44
CA ALA A 91 6.27 1.61 1.30
C ALA A 91 6.67 2.28 -0.03
N LEU A 92 6.92 3.60 -0.03
CA LEU A 92 7.40 4.28 -1.24
C LEU A 92 8.76 3.74 -1.71
N ILE A 93 9.68 3.52 -0.78
CA ILE A 93 11.02 2.96 -1.08
C ILE A 93 10.89 1.53 -1.61
N GLU A 94 10.03 0.71 -0.99
CA GLU A 94 9.77 -0.67 -1.39
C GLU A 94 9.16 -0.75 -2.79
N MET A 95 8.17 0.10 -3.08
CA MET A 95 7.53 0.19 -4.39
C MET A 95 8.55 0.58 -5.47
N GLU A 96 9.39 1.58 -5.22
CA GLU A 96 10.42 2.04 -6.17
C GLU A 96 11.50 0.97 -6.40
N SER A 97 11.86 0.22 -5.36
CA SER A 97 12.80 -0.91 -5.44
C SER A 97 12.22 -2.04 -6.29
N THR A 98 10.97 -2.42 -6.02
CA THR A 98 10.24 -3.45 -6.77
C THR A 98 10.06 -3.08 -8.25
N HIS A 99 9.81 -1.80 -8.54
CA HIS A 99 9.69 -1.30 -9.91
C HIS A 99 11.03 -1.37 -10.66
N SER A 100 12.13 -1.07 -9.98
CA SER A 100 13.49 -1.14 -10.56
C SER A 100 13.90 -2.59 -10.90
N GLU A 101 13.55 -3.54 -10.03
CA GLU A 101 13.77 -4.98 -10.27
C GLU A 101 12.95 -5.48 -11.46
N ALA A 102 11.68 -5.07 -11.58
CA ALA A 102 10.80 -5.46 -12.68
C ALA A 102 11.30 -4.97 -14.05
N LEU A 103 12.01 -3.83 -14.09
CA LEU A 103 12.61 -3.27 -15.30
C LEU A 103 13.99 -3.84 -15.64
N GLY A 104 14.50 -4.78 -14.84
CA GLY A 104 15.82 -5.39 -15.07
C GLY A 104 16.98 -4.42 -14.87
N VAL A 105 16.77 -3.31 -14.17
CA VAL A 105 17.81 -2.35 -13.82
C VAL A 105 18.63 -2.95 -12.69
N LYS A 106 19.62 -3.76 -13.04
CA LYS A 106 20.68 -4.13 -12.10
C LYS A 106 21.42 -2.85 -11.74
N HIS A 107 21.31 -2.41 -10.50
CA HIS A 107 22.28 -1.48 -9.95
C HIS A 107 23.64 -2.17 -10.02
N ASP A 108 24.44 -1.82 -11.02
CA ASP A 108 25.83 -2.21 -11.10
C ASP A 108 26.54 -1.67 -9.85
N GLU A 109 26.80 -2.55 -8.89
CA GLU A 109 27.83 -2.37 -7.87
C GLU A 109 29.20 -2.39 -8.57
N SER A 110 29.49 -1.34 -9.33
CA SER A 110 30.82 -1.07 -9.86
C SER A 110 31.32 0.23 -9.26
N ASN A 111 31.71 0.17 -7.98
CA ASN A 111 32.91 0.91 -7.57
C ASN A 111 33.55 0.30 -6.33
N SER A 112 34.41 -0.69 -6.53
CA SER A 112 35.50 -0.96 -5.62
C SER A 112 36.75 -1.41 -6.38
N ARG A 113 37.59 -0.40 -6.63
CA ARG A 113 39.05 -0.43 -6.86
C ARG A 113 39.57 -0.73 -8.26
#